data_AF-A0A975AY96-F1
#
_entry.id   AF-A0A975AY96-F1
#
_cell.length_a   1.000
_cell.length_b   1.000
_cell.length_c   1.000
_cell.angle_alpha   90.00
_cell.angle_beta   90.00
_cell.angle_gamma   90.00
#
_symmetry.space_group_name_H-M   'P 1'
#
loop_
_entity.id
_entity.type
_entity.pdbx_description
1 polymer ?
#
loop_
_entity_poly.entity_id
_entity_poly.type
_entity_poly.pdbx_seq_one_letter_code
_entity_poly.pdbx_strand_id
1 'polypeptide(L)'
;MKLSKILPLSATLAALLMVSGCSDNNIPTVTSSGSAFDGAIANATVCIDFNENEECDANEPSDTTDVYGDFNIVNTTNETGPLFLTGGIDMGTGKAFTGSLSAPAGSTVCSPVTSLVQALIKSGDSAEAAEKSIKTALGIPDGVIVTKFNPFKSADTADGKAVLSGMGQAQAIIHTISVTVSASSTGAKTSTAQAMKTAVKEVAKTLKTKKVNEMTSADVSTAISATANTALAGDVAGTSKAASQADSIGTVAVNTAAAIKTAVEANPNASAADTLNAFNGGIIVVNDTVAADIKTAVDNNTTAVDSSASVAAAATTAASIASDAAAAERKACEDAGGTYTPGTPGTCANATAPIKLPTGATGLNG
;
A
#
# COMPACT_ATOMS: atom_id res chain seq x y z
N MET A 1 -69.16 -24.82 -2.49
CA MET A 1 -68.75 -23.40 -2.36
C MET A 1 -68.18 -22.99 -3.74
N LYS A 2 -68.88 -22.31 -4.66
CA LYS A 2 -69.42 -20.92 -4.63
C LYS A 2 -68.38 -19.95 -4.04
N LEU A 3 -67.87 -18.89 -4.66
CA LEU A 3 -68.23 -18.01 -5.80
C LEU A 3 -66.89 -17.30 -6.19
N SER A 4 -66.45 -17.23 -7.44
CA SER A 4 -66.76 -16.18 -8.44
C SER A 4 -66.18 -14.77 -8.17
N LYS A 5 -65.31 -14.34 -9.10
CA LYS A 5 -65.43 -13.14 -9.96
C LYS A 5 -64.79 -11.78 -9.58
N ILE A 6 -63.93 -11.32 -10.52
CA ILE A 6 -64.00 -10.06 -11.30
C ILE A 6 -63.33 -8.78 -10.74
N LEU A 7 -62.37 -8.25 -11.54
CA LEU A 7 -61.86 -6.86 -11.58
C LEU A 7 -62.98 -5.84 -11.91
N PRO A 8 -62.86 -4.57 -11.50
CA PRO A 8 -62.56 -3.56 -12.54
C PRO A 8 -61.70 -2.35 -12.07
N LEU A 9 -60.84 -1.90 -12.99
CA LEU A 9 -60.72 -0.56 -13.59
C LEU A 9 -61.20 0.70 -12.83
N SER A 10 -60.34 1.74 -12.89
CA SER A 10 -60.63 3.21 -12.90
C SER A 10 -60.39 4.01 -11.60
N ALA A 11 -59.45 4.95 -11.64
CA ALA A 11 -59.75 6.39 -11.68
C ALA A 11 -58.46 7.23 -11.49
N THR A 12 -58.11 7.97 -12.54
CA THR A 12 -57.19 9.09 -12.57
C THR A 12 -57.66 10.21 -11.63
N LEU A 13 -56.77 10.79 -10.82
CA LEU A 13 -56.92 12.16 -10.35
C LEU A 13 -55.59 12.90 -10.55
N ALA A 14 -55.60 13.77 -11.56
CA ALA A 14 -54.58 14.77 -11.79
C ALA A 14 -54.63 15.82 -10.68
N ALA A 15 -53.51 16.01 -9.97
CA ALA A 15 -53.24 17.24 -9.23
C ALA A 15 -52.23 18.05 -10.06
N LEU A 16 -52.76 19.05 -10.76
CA LEU A 16 -52.01 20.08 -11.45
C LEU A 16 -51.42 21.03 -10.39
N LEU A 17 -50.14 20.88 -10.09
CA LEU A 17 -49.36 21.88 -9.35
C LEU A 17 -48.51 22.66 -10.35
N MET A 18 -49.03 23.83 -10.73
CA MET A 18 -48.23 24.87 -11.37
C MET A 18 -47.39 25.55 -10.29
N VAL A 19 -46.08 25.25 -10.27
CA VAL A 19 -45.08 26.16 -9.70
C VAL A 19 -44.17 26.60 -10.83
N SER A 20 -44.11 27.92 -10.95
CA SER A 20 -43.26 28.70 -11.83
C SER A 20 -41.81 28.63 -11.34
N GLY A 21 -40.88 28.46 -12.28
CA GLY A 21 -39.48 28.90 -12.21
C GLY A 21 -38.67 28.69 -10.93
N CYS A 22 -37.74 27.73 -10.97
CA CYS A 22 -36.32 28.05 -10.85
C CYS A 22 -35.51 26.95 -11.56
N SER A 23 -34.52 27.42 -12.33
CA SER A 23 -33.52 26.63 -13.00
C SER A 23 -32.48 26.17 -11.97
N ASP A 24 -32.73 25.04 -11.30
CA ASP A 24 -31.70 24.38 -10.51
C ASP A 24 -31.37 23.04 -11.19
N ASN A 25 -30.33 23.08 -12.03
CA ASN A 25 -29.59 21.88 -12.41
C ASN A 25 -28.85 21.37 -11.17
N ASN A 26 -29.60 20.89 -10.17
CA ASN A 26 -29.02 20.26 -9.00
C ASN A 26 -28.67 18.83 -9.39
N ILE A 27 -27.58 18.68 -10.13
CA ILE A 27 -26.96 17.39 -10.32
C ILE A 27 -26.57 16.92 -8.91
N PRO A 28 -27.08 15.77 -8.43
CA PRO A 28 -26.73 15.29 -7.11
C PRO A 28 -25.21 15.19 -7.02
N THR A 29 -24.61 16.05 -6.21
CA THR A 29 -23.17 16.04 -5.99
C THR A 29 -22.86 14.86 -5.09
N VAL A 30 -22.24 13.83 -5.65
CA VAL A 30 -21.72 12.71 -4.88
C VAL A 30 -20.32 13.08 -4.42
N THR A 31 -20.07 13.06 -3.12
CA THR A 31 -18.73 13.28 -2.57
C THR A 31 -18.10 11.93 -2.25
N SER A 32 -16.94 11.67 -2.84
CA SER A 32 -16.09 10.51 -2.54
C SER A 32 -14.94 10.98 -1.66
N SER A 33 -15.11 10.86 -0.35
CA SER A 33 -14.05 11.14 0.61
C SER A 33 -13.25 9.88 0.93
N GLY A 34 -11.94 10.04 1.09
CA GLY A 34 -11.06 8.95 1.41
C GLY A 34 -9.68 9.43 1.78
N SER A 35 -8.75 8.48 1.85
CA SER A 35 -7.38 8.77 2.20
C SER A 35 -6.42 7.90 1.40
N ALA A 36 -5.26 8.42 1.05
CA ALA A 36 -4.26 7.71 0.30
C ALA A 36 -2.96 7.52 1.08
N PHE A 37 -2.48 6.28 1.15
CA PHE A 37 -1.33 5.94 1.97
C PHE A 37 -0.38 4.94 1.29
N ASP A 38 0.86 5.39 1.16
CA ASP A 38 2.11 4.64 1.08
C ASP A 38 2.99 4.91 2.34
N GLY A 39 2.37 5.52 3.35
CA GLY A 39 2.85 6.75 3.98
C GLY A 39 1.88 7.87 3.55
N ALA A 40 1.48 8.80 4.43
CA ALA A 40 0.55 9.86 4.01
C ALA A 40 1.12 10.59 2.78
N ILE A 41 0.46 10.52 1.62
CA ILE A 41 0.98 11.16 0.40
C ILE A 41 0.31 12.52 0.28
N ALA A 42 1.08 13.60 0.46
CA ALA A 42 0.60 14.98 0.38
C ALA A 42 0.77 15.56 -1.03
N ASN A 43 -0.14 16.45 -1.43
CA ASN A 43 -0.12 17.11 -2.75
C ASN A 43 -0.16 16.13 -3.94
N ALA A 44 -0.73 14.94 -3.76
CA ALA A 44 -0.95 13.98 -4.83
C ALA A 44 -2.29 14.27 -5.53
N THR A 45 -2.37 14.00 -6.83
CA THR A 45 -3.65 14.05 -7.54
C THR A 45 -4.34 12.70 -7.40
N VAL A 46 -5.59 12.69 -6.95
CA VAL A 46 -6.46 11.52 -6.90
C VAL A 46 -7.65 11.75 -7.81
N CYS A 47 -7.97 10.80 -8.67
CA CYS A 47 -9.10 10.87 -9.59
C CYS A 47 -9.94 9.59 -9.56
N ILE A 48 -11.18 9.70 -10.02
CA ILE A 48 -12.00 8.56 -10.42
C ILE A 48 -11.65 8.26 -11.89
N ASP A 49 -10.81 7.25 -12.09
CA ASP A 49 -10.37 6.77 -13.42
C ASP A 49 -11.51 5.97 -14.07
N PHE A 50 -12.52 6.69 -14.58
CA PHE A 50 -13.74 6.06 -15.10
C PHE A 50 -13.54 5.44 -16.48
N ASN A 51 -12.47 5.80 -17.18
CA ASN A 51 -12.13 5.24 -18.48
C ASN A 51 -11.12 4.07 -18.40
N GLU A 52 -10.60 3.80 -17.20
CA GLU A 52 -9.69 2.72 -16.82
C GLU A 52 -8.32 2.73 -17.56
N ASN A 53 -7.85 3.91 -17.95
CA ASN A 53 -6.56 4.09 -18.61
C ASN A 53 -5.37 4.21 -17.64
N GLU A 54 -5.61 4.19 -16.33
CA GLU A 54 -4.61 4.34 -15.27
C GLU A 54 -3.89 5.70 -15.34
N GLU A 55 -4.59 6.76 -15.71
CA GLU A 55 -4.13 8.14 -15.68
C GLU A 55 -5.22 9.03 -15.05
N CYS A 56 -4.86 10.24 -14.62
CA CYS A 56 -5.87 11.22 -14.21
C CYS A 56 -6.07 12.21 -15.34
N ASP A 57 -7.15 12.03 -16.10
CA ASP A 57 -7.49 12.88 -17.23
C ASP A 57 -8.22 14.15 -16.80
N ALA A 58 -8.16 15.19 -17.65
CA ALA A 58 -8.78 16.49 -17.36
C ALA A 58 -10.31 16.44 -17.23
N ASN A 59 -10.96 15.39 -17.75
CA ASN A 59 -12.40 15.16 -17.66
C ASN A 59 -12.80 14.26 -16.49
N GLU A 60 -11.85 13.81 -15.67
CA GLU A 60 -12.11 12.92 -14.54
C GLU A 60 -12.29 13.71 -13.24
N PRO A 61 -13.32 13.39 -12.43
CA PRO A 61 -13.47 13.96 -11.10
C PRO A 61 -12.22 13.70 -10.28
N SER A 62 -11.60 14.77 -9.78
CA SER A 62 -10.33 14.68 -9.06
C SER A 62 -10.29 15.63 -7.87
N ASP A 63 -9.33 15.37 -6.98
CA ASP A 63 -8.96 16.21 -5.86
C ASP A 63 -7.45 16.09 -5.59
N THR A 64 -6.91 16.99 -4.76
CA THR A 64 -5.51 16.95 -4.31
C THR A 64 -5.46 16.56 -2.84
N THR A 65 -4.61 15.59 -2.49
CA THR A 65 -4.47 15.16 -1.09
C THR A 65 -3.85 16.25 -0.21
N ASP A 66 -4.32 16.33 1.03
CA ASP A 66 -3.76 17.21 2.05
C ASP A 66 -2.48 16.62 2.70
N VAL A 67 -1.95 17.31 3.72
CA VAL A 67 -0.73 16.87 4.44
C VAL A 67 -0.89 15.52 5.16
N TYR A 68 -2.11 15.10 5.42
CA TYR A 68 -2.43 13.81 6.04
C TYR A 68 -2.78 12.74 5.01
N GLY A 69 -2.72 13.05 3.71
CA GLY A 69 -3.11 12.14 2.63
C GLY A 69 -4.62 12.02 2.46
N ASP A 70 -5.42 12.85 3.12
CA ASP A 70 -6.87 12.84 3.00
C ASP A 70 -7.30 13.59 1.72
N PHE A 71 -8.35 13.09 1.05
CA PHE A 71 -8.92 13.70 -0.16
C PHE A 71 -10.46 13.63 -0.14
N ASN A 72 -11.10 14.51 -0.90
CA ASN A 72 -12.53 14.63 -1.07
C ASN A 72 -12.91 14.99 -2.51
N ILE A 73 -13.08 13.97 -3.35
CA ILE A 73 -13.46 14.16 -4.76
C ILE A 73 -14.93 14.56 -4.83
N VAL A 74 -15.18 15.74 -5.40
CA VAL A 74 -16.52 16.23 -5.70
C VAL A 74 -16.93 15.70 -7.08
N ASN A 75 -17.74 14.64 -7.10
CA ASN A 75 -18.20 13.99 -8.32
C ASN A 75 -19.56 14.55 -8.75
N THR A 76 -19.53 15.61 -9.56
CA THR A 76 -20.73 16.24 -10.12
C THR A 76 -21.23 15.57 -11.39
N THR A 77 -20.50 14.60 -11.94
CA THR A 77 -20.87 13.89 -13.18
C THR A 77 -21.46 12.50 -12.89
N ASN A 78 -21.42 12.05 -11.63
CA ASN A 78 -21.86 10.74 -11.17
C ASN A 78 -21.18 9.57 -11.92
N GLU A 79 -19.93 9.79 -12.34
CA GLU A 79 -19.09 8.76 -12.97
C GLU A 79 -18.60 7.76 -11.93
N THR A 80 -18.39 6.51 -12.34
CA THR A 80 -17.92 5.44 -11.45
C THR A 80 -16.72 4.74 -12.06
N GLY A 81 -15.68 4.53 -11.26
CA GLY A 81 -14.45 3.86 -11.69
C GLY A 81 -13.55 3.59 -10.48
N PRO A 82 -12.45 2.85 -10.68
CA PRO A 82 -11.38 2.77 -9.71
C PRO A 82 -10.86 4.17 -9.32
N LEU A 83 -10.30 4.27 -8.12
CA LEU A 83 -9.49 5.42 -7.78
C LEU A 83 -8.10 5.24 -8.39
N PHE A 84 -7.53 6.32 -8.90
CA PHE A 84 -6.14 6.38 -9.33
C PHE A 84 -5.45 7.57 -8.66
N LEU A 85 -4.22 7.37 -8.20
CA LEU A 85 -3.39 8.38 -7.56
C LEU A 85 -2.03 8.44 -8.22
N THR A 86 -1.56 9.66 -8.47
CA THR A 86 -0.23 9.95 -8.99
C THR A 86 0.38 11.20 -8.39
N GLY A 87 1.72 11.23 -8.32
CA GLY A 87 2.49 12.37 -7.82
C GLY A 87 2.40 12.56 -6.31
N GLY A 88 2.77 13.76 -5.86
CA GLY A 88 2.81 14.12 -4.44
C GLY A 88 4.13 13.80 -3.74
N ILE A 89 4.10 13.94 -2.42
CA ILE A 89 5.23 13.75 -1.52
C ILE A 89 4.78 12.76 -0.45
N ASP A 90 5.50 11.67 -0.31
CA ASP A 90 5.30 10.75 0.80
C ASP A 90 5.86 11.37 2.09
N MET A 91 4.97 11.67 3.02
CA MET A 91 5.29 12.32 4.30
C MET A 91 6.01 11.39 5.28
N GLY A 92 5.94 10.07 5.08
CA GLY A 92 6.69 9.10 5.89
C GLY A 92 8.17 9.08 5.52
N THR A 93 8.49 9.29 4.25
CA THR A 93 9.87 9.29 3.72
C THR A 93 10.43 10.67 3.44
N GLY A 94 9.58 11.70 3.33
CA GLY A 94 9.93 13.06 2.97
C GLY A 94 10.31 13.24 1.48
N LYS A 95 9.94 12.29 0.62
CA LYS A 95 10.39 12.23 -0.79
C LYS A 95 9.22 12.31 -1.76
N ALA A 96 9.53 12.71 -3.00
CA ALA A 96 8.53 12.68 -4.06
C ALA A 96 8.06 11.24 -4.32
N PHE A 97 6.74 11.05 -4.37
CA PHE A 97 6.16 9.78 -4.75
C PHE A 97 6.22 9.65 -6.28
N THR A 98 7.07 8.74 -6.77
CA THR A 98 7.29 8.53 -8.21
C THR A 98 6.49 7.36 -8.78
N GLY A 99 5.63 6.75 -7.96
CA GLY A 99 4.78 5.62 -8.34
C GLY A 99 3.36 6.06 -8.72
N SER A 100 2.48 5.08 -8.80
CA SER A 100 1.04 5.28 -8.86
C SER A 100 0.34 4.28 -7.97
N LEU A 101 -0.76 4.68 -7.35
CA LEU A 101 -1.63 3.79 -6.58
C LEU A 101 -3.00 3.72 -7.23
N SER A 102 -3.66 2.58 -7.09
CA SER A 102 -5.05 2.41 -7.49
C SER A 102 -5.87 1.72 -6.41
N ALA A 103 -7.19 1.88 -6.49
CA ALA A 103 -8.11 1.18 -5.61
C ALA A 103 -9.41 0.82 -6.35
N PRO A 104 -10.07 -0.29 -5.97
CA PRO A 104 -11.38 -0.64 -6.52
C PRO A 104 -12.41 0.46 -6.38
N ALA A 105 -13.36 0.51 -7.30
CA ALA A 105 -14.48 1.45 -7.26
C ALA A 105 -15.20 1.40 -5.90
N GLY A 106 -15.48 2.57 -5.33
CA GLY A 106 -16.11 2.70 -4.01
C GLY A 106 -15.18 2.55 -2.80
N SER A 107 -13.86 2.44 -3.02
CA SER A 107 -12.87 2.48 -1.94
C SER A 107 -12.78 3.88 -1.33
N THR A 108 -12.50 3.94 -0.03
CA THR A 108 -12.13 5.18 0.68
C THR A 108 -10.65 5.17 1.08
N VAL A 109 -9.90 4.15 0.66
CA VAL A 109 -8.46 4.02 0.88
C VAL A 109 -7.78 3.73 -0.45
N CYS A 110 -6.74 4.50 -0.78
CA CYS A 110 -5.85 4.24 -1.92
C CYS A 110 -4.45 3.88 -1.39
N SER A 111 -4.02 2.64 -1.57
CA SER A 111 -2.78 2.10 -1.01
C SER A 111 -2.15 1.06 -1.94
N PRO A 112 -0.90 0.64 -1.68
CA PRO A 112 -0.30 -0.49 -2.41
C PRO A 112 -1.12 -1.78 -2.27
N VAL A 113 -1.78 -2.00 -1.13
CA VAL A 113 -2.66 -3.17 -0.93
C VAL A 113 -3.88 -3.10 -1.82
N THR A 114 -4.56 -1.95 -1.89
CA THR A 114 -5.71 -1.79 -2.79
C THR A 114 -5.30 -1.81 -4.26
N SER A 115 -4.07 -1.41 -4.58
CA SER A 115 -3.52 -1.47 -5.94
C SER A 115 -3.36 -2.92 -6.40
N LEU A 116 -2.90 -3.80 -5.51
CA LEU A 116 -2.85 -5.25 -5.77
C LEU A 116 -4.25 -5.85 -5.97
N VAL A 117 -5.23 -5.43 -5.15
CA VAL A 117 -6.63 -5.86 -5.32
C VAL A 117 -7.16 -5.40 -6.68
N GLN A 118 -6.97 -4.13 -7.03
CA GLN A 118 -7.39 -3.58 -8.31
C GLN A 118 -6.73 -4.29 -9.50
N ALA A 119 -5.46 -4.66 -9.39
CA ALA A 119 -4.75 -5.41 -10.43
C ALA A 119 -5.36 -6.81 -10.67
N LEU A 120 -5.84 -7.48 -9.62
CA LEU A 120 -6.55 -8.75 -9.74
C LEU A 120 -7.95 -8.59 -10.37
N ILE A 121 -8.67 -7.52 -10.00
CA ILE A 121 -9.97 -7.19 -10.62
C ILE A 121 -9.80 -6.94 -12.12
N LYS A 122 -8.81 -6.12 -12.50
CA LYS A 122 -8.47 -5.87 -13.92
C LYS A 122 -8.02 -7.14 -14.66
N SER A 123 -7.55 -8.15 -13.92
CA SER A 123 -7.21 -9.47 -14.45
C SER A 123 -8.39 -10.46 -14.50
N GLY A 124 -9.60 -10.03 -14.13
CA GLY A 124 -10.85 -10.77 -14.27
C GLY A 124 -11.39 -11.40 -12.98
N ASP A 125 -10.77 -11.17 -11.82
CA ASP A 125 -11.31 -11.64 -10.54
C ASP A 125 -12.48 -10.73 -10.07
N SER A 126 -13.42 -11.26 -9.30
CA SER A 126 -14.40 -10.41 -8.60
C SER A 126 -13.72 -9.59 -7.50
N ALA A 127 -14.30 -8.47 -7.10
CA ALA A 127 -13.74 -7.62 -6.03
C ALA A 127 -13.54 -8.41 -4.73
N GLU A 128 -14.48 -9.26 -4.36
CA GLU A 128 -14.41 -10.09 -3.14
C GLU A 128 -13.33 -11.16 -3.24
N ALA A 129 -13.21 -11.82 -4.41
CA ALA A 129 -12.19 -12.84 -4.63
C ALA A 129 -10.78 -12.24 -4.66
N ALA A 130 -10.63 -11.08 -5.30
CA ALA A 130 -9.39 -10.31 -5.35
C ALA A 130 -8.97 -9.87 -3.94
N GLU A 131 -9.87 -9.24 -3.18
CA GLU A 131 -9.58 -8.77 -1.82
C GLU A 131 -9.20 -9.94 -0.91
N LYS A 132 -9.95 -11.04 -0.93
CA LYS A 132 -9.64 -12.22 -0.13
C LYS A 132 -8.28 -12.83 -0.46
N SER A 133 -7.95 -12.92 -1.75
CA SER A 133 -6.67 -13.47 -2.21
C SER A 133 -5.50 -12.62 -1.72
N ILE A 134 -5.58 -11.30 -1.89
CA ILE A 134 -4.53 -10.38 -1.42
C ILE A 134 -4.41 -10.39 0.09
N LYS A 135 -5.51 -10.34 0.85
CA LYS A 135 -5.45 -10.43 2.32
C LYS A 135 -4.75 -11.69 2.79
N THR A 136 -5.13 -12.84 2.23
CA THR A 136 -4.52 -14.14 2.57
C THR A 136 -3.02 -14.14 2.26
N ALA A 137 -2.65 -13.63 1.08
CA ALA A 137 -1.26 -13.63 0.62
C ALA A 137 -0.37 -12.68 1.44
N LEU A 138 -0.92 -11.56 1.92
CA LEU A 138 -0.21 -10.57 2.73
C LEU A 138 -0.29 -10.84 4.24
N GLY A 139 -1.01 -11.88 4.68
CA GLY A 139 -1.18 -12.19 6.10
C GLY A 139 -2.11 -11.22 6.84
N ILE A 140 -2.98 -10.51 6.11
CA ILE A 140 -3.95 -9.59 6.68
C ILE A 140 -5.16 -10.38 7.21
N PRO A 141 -5.65 -10.11 8.43
CA PRO A 141 -6.80 -10.80 9.00
C PRO A 141 -8.07 -10.64 8.15
N ASP A 142 -8.87 -11.72 8.05
CA ASP A 142 -10.08 -11.75 7.22
C ASP A 142 -11.10 -10.66 7.57
N GLY A 143 -11.15 -10.24 8.84
CA GLY A 143 -12.06 -9.19 9.33
C GLY A 143 -11.71 -7.77 8.85
N VAL A 144 -10.50 -7.55 8.35
CA VAL A 144 -10.05 -6.24 7.84
C VAL A 144 -10.61 -6.02 6.43
N ILE A 145 -11.19 -4.85 6.19
CA ILE A 145 -11.68 -4.43 4.87
C ILE A 145 -10.66 -3.43 4.30
N VAL A 146 -9.77 -3.88 3.42
CA VAL A 146 -8.59 -3.09 3.01
C VAL A 146 -8.93 -1.87 2.16
N THR A 147 -10.12 -1.86 1.54
CA THR A 147 -10.66 -0.71 0.78
C THR A 147 -11.15 0.44 1.67
N LYS A 148 -11.24 0.22 2.99
CA LYS A 148 -11.74 1.19 3.98
C LYS A 148 -10.85 1.34 5.22
N PHE A 149 -9.89 0.44 5.40
CA PHE A 149 -9.05 0.39 6.58
C PHE A 149 -7.78 1.22 6.41
N ASN A 150 -7.57 2.21 7.28
CA ASN A 150 -6.35 2.99 7.34
C ASN A 150 -5.42 2.43 8.45
N PRO A 151 -4.31 1.76 8.08
CA PRO A 151 -3.42 1.15 9.06
C PRO A 151 -2.58 2.19 9.83
N PHE A 152 -2.37 3.40 9.29
CA PHE A 152 -1.56 4.44 9.93
C PHE A 152 -2.26 5.06 11.14
N LYS A 153 -3.60 5.07 11.15
CA LYS A 153 -4.41 5.51 12.31
C LYS A 153 -4.56 4.43 13.38
N SER A 154 -4.12 3.20 13.10
CA SER A 154 -4.29 2.04 13.99
C SER A 154 -2.99 1.23 14.12
N ALA A 155 -1.82 1.88 13.95
CA ALA A 155 -0.52 1.22 13.83
C ALA A 155 -0.03 0.53 15.12
N ASP A 156 -0.66 0.79 16.25
CA ASP A 156 -0.46 0.11 17.53
C ASP A 156 -1.33 -1.15 17.69
N THR A 157 -2.34 -1.34 16.83
CA THR A 157 -3.22 -2.52 16.84
C THR A 157 -2.63 -3.70 16.08
N ALA A 158 -3.07 -4.92 16.40
CA ALA A 158 -2.66 -6.13 15.68
C ALA A 158 -3.01 -6.07 14.18
N ASP A 159 -4.21 -5.58 13.84
CA ASP A 159 -4.66 -5.43 12.46
C ASP A 159 -3.84 -4.39 11.71
N GLY A 160 -3.57 -3.23 12.34
CA GLY A 160 -2.73 -2.19 11.76
C GLY A 160 -1.31 -2.67 11.48
N LYS A 161 -0.68 -3.37 12.44
CA LYS A 161 0.64 -3.99 12.27
C LYS A 161 0.64 -5.03 11.14
N ALA A 162 -0.37 -5.90 11.07
CA ALA A 162 -0.47 -6.91 10.02
C ALA A 162 -0.59 -6.28 8.62
N VAL A 163 -1.41 -5.23 8.48
CA VAL A 163 -1.54 -4.50 7.21
C VAL A 163 -0.24 -3.77 6.85
N LEU A 164 0.40 -3.06 7.79
CA LEU A 164 1.69 -2.39 7.54
C LEU A 164 2.79 -3.38 7.13
N SER A 165 2.86 -4.53 7.82
CA SER A 165 3.82 -5.59 7.54
C SER A 165 3.63 -6.14 6.12
N GLY A 166 2.43 -6.62 5.78
CA GLY A 166 2.14 -7.15 4.46
C GLY A 166 2.29 -6.11 3.34
N MET A 167 1.86 -4.87 3.60
CA MET A 167 2.03 -3.75 2.66
C MET A 167 3.50 -3.43 2.39
N GLY A 168 4.32 -3.33 3.44
CA GLY A 168 5.75 -3.00 3.29
C GLY A 168 6.53 -4.09 2.57
N GLN A 169 6.20 -5.36 2.83
CA GLN A 169 6.74 -6.50 2.08
C GLN A 169 6.41 -6.40 0.59
N ALA A 170 5.14 -6.15 0.25
CA ALA A 170 4.70 -6.05 -1.13
C ALA A 170 5.36 -4.86 -1.85
N GLN A 171 5.40 -3.70 -1.20
CA GLN A 171 6.06 -2.51 -1.74
C GLN A 171 7.54 -2.76 -2.03
N ALA A 172 8.28 -3.38 -1.10
CA ALA A 172 9.69 -3.66 -1.32
C ALA A 172 9.93 -4.48 -2.59
N ILE A 173 9.10 -5.51 -2.81
CA ILE A 173 9.19 -6.35 -4.01
C ILE A 173 8.81 -5.56 -5.26
N ILE A 174 7.67 -4.86 -5.25
CA ILE A 174 7.16 -4.09 -6.39
C ILE A 174 8.16 -2.99 -6.79
N HIS A 175 8.66 -2.23 -5.82
CA HIS A 175 9.60 -1.14 -6.06
C HIS A 175 10.92 -1.67 -6.61
N THR A 176 11.46 -2.74 -6.03
CA THR A 176 12.69 -3.39 -6.51
C THR A 176 12.55 -3.85 -7.97
N ILE A 177 11.43 -4.48 -8.33
CA ILE A 177 11.13 -4.86 -9.72
C ILE A 177 11.08 -3.62 -10.62
N SER A 178 10.36 -2.58 -10.18
CA SER A 178 10.13 -1.36 -10.96
C SER A 178 11.42 -0.59 -11.24
N VAL A 179 12.29 -0.44 -10.24
CA VAL A 179 13.60 0.20 -10.38
C VAL A 179 14.50 -0.62 -11.30
N THR A 180 14.50 -1.94 -11.17
CA THR A 180 15.30 -2.82 -12.03
C THR A 180 14.93 -2.66 -13.50
N VAL A 181 13.64 -2.69 -13.81
CA VAL A 181 13.15 -2.59 -15.19
C VAL A 181 13.39 -1.19 -15.75
N SER A 182 13.12 -0.14 -14.98
CA SER A 182 13.36 1.23 -15.43
C SER A 182 14.85 1.56 -15.60
N ALA A 183 15.72 1.12 -14.69
CA ALA A 183 17.17 1.26 -14.81
C ALA A 183 17.76 0.43 -15.96
N SER A 184 17.10 -0.68 -16.33
CA SER A 184 17.53 -1.50 -17.47
C SER A 184 17.15 -0.89 -18.81
N SER A 185 16.21 0.06 -18.84
CA SER A 185 15.72 0.67 -20.07
C SER A 185 16.81 1.40 -20.85
N THR A 186 16.89 1.15 -22.15
CA THR A 186 17.81 1.87 -23.05
C THR A 186 17.10 3.09 -23.65
N GLY A 187 17.77 4.24 -23.64
CA GLY A 187 17.19 5.49 -24.14
C GLY A 187 15.97 5.98 -23.35
N ALA A 188 15.86 5.62 -22.07
CA ALA A 188 14.78 6.04 -21.16
C ALA A 188 13.36 5.73 -21.68
N LYS A 189 13.19 4.56 -22.32
CA LYS A 189 11.91 4.13 -22.90
C LYS A 189 10.81 3.87 -21.87
N THR A 190 11.15 3.63 -20.61
CA THR A 190 10.17 3.44 -19.54
C THR A 190 10.62 4.19 -18.28
N SER A 191 9.64 4.69 -17.52
CA SER A 191 9.87 5.28 -16.20
C SER A 191 9.60 4.26 -15.10
N THR A 192 10.04 4.55 -13.87
CA THR A 192 9.71 3.71 -12.71
C THR A 192 8.20 3.62 -12.48
N ALA A 193 7.45 4.70 -12.69
CA ALA A 193 5.99 4.70 -12.63
C ALA A 193 5.35 3.71 -13.63
N GLN A 194 5.80 3.74 -14.89
CA GLN A 194 5.29 2.82 -15.93
C GLN A 194 5.66 1.36 -15.65
N ALA A 195 6.90 1.12 -15.21
CA ALA A 195 7.33 -0.21 -14.78
C ALA A 195 6.50 -0.70 -13.58
N MET A 196 6.16 0.18 -12.64
CA MET A 196 5.38 -0.13 -11.45
C MET A 196 3.95 -0.60 -11.78
N LYS A 197 3.25 0.04 -12.71
CA LYS A 197 1.92 -0.42 -13.17
C LYS A 197 1.95 -1.90 -13.57
N THR A 198 2.98 -2.30 -14.32
CA THR A 198 3.17 -3.69 -14.75
C THR A 198 3.66 -4.59 -13.60
N ALA A 199 4.57 -4.10 -12.76
CA ALA A 199 5.11 -4.85 -11.63
C ALA A 199 4.03 -5.21 -10.60
N VAL A 200 3.11 -4.29 -10.28
CA VAL A 200 1.96 -4.53 -9.39
C VAL A 200 1.13 -5.70 -9.91
N LYS A 201 0.87 -5.74 -11.23
CA LYS A 201 0.12 -6.83 -11.87
C LYS A 201 0.84 -8.19 -11.74
N GLU A 202 2.13 -8.25 -12.03
CA GLU A 202 2.88 -9.51 -11.96
C GLU A 202 3.09 -10.00 -10.50
N VAL A 203 3.25 -9.07 -9.56
CA VAL A 203 3.28 -9.40 -8.12
C VAL A 203 1.90 -9.89 -7.66
N ALA A 204 0.82 -9.20 -8.02
CA ALA A 204 -0.54 -9.63 -7.68
C ALA A 204 -0.83 -11.06 -8.19
N LYS A 205 -0.41 -11.37 -9.41
CA LYS A 205 -0.53 -12.72 -10.00
C LYS A 205 0.22 -13.77 -9.17
N THR A 206 1.44 -13.47 -8.73
CA THR A 206 2.22 -14.35 -7.84
C THR A 206 1.52 -14.54 -6.49
N LEU A 207 0.95 -13.47 -5.93
CA LEU A 207 0.26 -13.51 -4.64
C LEU A 207 -1.04 -14.35 -4.68
N LYS A 208 -1.63 -14.62 -5.85
CA LYS A 208 -2.76 -15.54 -5.96
C LYS A 208 -2.43 -16.96 -5.50
N THR A 209 -1.17 -17.38 -5.61
CA THR A 209 -0.75 -18.77 -5.39
C THR A 209 0.22 -18.93 -4.23
N LYS A 210 0.75 -17.83 -3.68
CA LYS A 210 1.82 -17.86 -2.70
C LYS A 210 1.74 -16.66 -1.76
N LYS A 211 2.07 -16.85 -0.48
CA LYS A 211 2.16 -15.73 0.45
C LYS A 211 3.40 -14.89 0.20
N VAL A 212 3.34 -13.60 0.51
CA VAL A 212 4.46 -12.67 0.29
C VAL A 212 5.73 -13.08 1.06
N ASN A 213 5.57 -13.66 2.25
CA ASN A 213 6.68 -14.19 3.06
C ASN A 213 7.18 -15.58 2.62
N GLU A 214 6.53 -16.21 1.64
CA GLU A 214 6.92 -17.48 1.04
C GLU A 214 7.50 -17.28 -0.38
N MET A 215 7.51 -16.03 -0.89
CA MET A 215 8.15 -15.68 -2.15
C MET A 215 9.65 -15.92 -2.09
N THR A 216 10.17 -16.52 -3.15
CA THR A 216 11.58 -16.81 -3.37
C THR A 216 12.16 -15.85 -4.40
N SER A 217 13.49 -15.80 -4.51
CA SER A 217 14.15 -15.03 -5.56
C SER A 217 13.72 -15.45 -6.96
N ALA A 218 13.37 -16.72 -7.18
CA ALA A 218 12.87 -17.22 -8.46
C ALA A 218 11.47 -16.66 -8.83
N ASP A 219 10.60 -16.50 -7.83
CA ASP A 219 9.27 -15.89 -8.04
C ASP A 219 9.44 -14.41 -8.45
N VAL A 220 10.31 -13.68 -7.75
CA VAL A 220 10.61 -12.29 -8.07
C VAL A 220 11.32 -12.17 -9.42
N SER A 221 12.28 -13.05 -9.73
CA SER A 221 13.00 -13.08 -11.01
C SER A 221 12.04 -13.30 -12.20
N THR A 222 11.04 -14.17 -12.01
CA THR A 222 9.95 -14.37 -12.98
C THR A 222 9.14 -13.09 -13.16
N ALA A 223 8.77 -12.41 -12.07
CA ALA A 223 8.03 -11.15 -12.13
C ALA A 223 8.85 -10.01 -12.78
N ILE A 224 10.16 -9.92 -12.53
CA ILE A 224 11.08 -8.99 -13.20
C ILE A 224 11.06 -9.23 -14.71
N SER A 225 11.23 -10.49 -15.13
CA SER A 225 11.27 -10.85 -16.55
C SER A 225 9.95 -10.54 -17.24
N ALA A 226 8.81 -10.87 -16.62
CA ALA A 226 7.48 -10.57 -17.16
C ALA A 226 7.22 -9.06 -17.24
N THR A 227 7.64 -8.32 -16.22
CA THR A 227 7.53 -6.85 -16.18
C THR A 227 8.39 -6.23 -17.29
N ALA A 228 9.65 -6.65 -17.44
CA ALA A 228 10.54 -6.18 -18.48
C ALA A 228 9.99 -6.45 -19.88
N ASN A 229 9.51 -7.67 -20.15
CA ASN A 229 8.95 -8.03 -21.46
C ASN A 229 7.79 -7.13 -21.90
N THR A 230 7.01 -6.61 -20.94
CA THR A 230 5.87 -5.74 -21.21
C THR A 230 6.27 -4.26 -21.24
N ALA A 231 6.94 -3.78 -20.19
CA ALA A 231 7.29 -2.36 -20.03
C ALA A 231 8.44 -1.92 -20.96
N LEU A 232 9.26 -2.85 -21.44
CA LEU A 232 10.38 -2.62 -22.36
C LEU A 232 10.10 -3.23 -23.74
N ALA A 233 8.83 -3.34 -24.15
CA ALA A 233 8.47 -3.88 -25.46
C ALA A 233 9.24 -3.16 -26.59
N GLY A 234 9.99 -3.93 -27.38
CA GLY A 234 10.86 -3.41 -28.46
C GLY A 234 12.27 -2.96 -28.01
N ASP A 235 12.57 -2.97 -26.72
CA ASP A 235 13.91 -2.77 -26.15
C ASP A 235 14.53 -4.10 -25.72
N VAL A 236 15.03 -4.84 -26.72
CA VAL A 236 15.65 -6.16 -26.53
C VAL A 236 16.86 -6.09 -25.61
N ALA A 237 17.67 -5.03 -25.73
CA ALA A 237 18.85 -4.82 -24.90
C ALA A 237 18.46 -4.60 -23.43
N GLY A 238 17.49 -3.73 -23.17
CA GLY A 238 17.00 -3.48 -21.82
C GLY A 238 16.33 -4.70 -21.19
N THR A 239 15.55 -5.45 -21.98
CA THR A 239 14.95 -6.72 -21.53
C THR A 239 16.01 -7.75 -21.13
N SER A 240 17.05 -7.92 -21.96
CA SER A 240 18.16 -8.83 -21.65
C SER A 240 18.94 -8.39 -20.41
N LYS A 241 19.11 -7.08 -20.22
CA LYS A 241 19.79 -6.49 -19.07
C LYS A 241 19.02 -6.78 -17.78
N ALA A 242 17.71 -6.53 -17.77
CA ALA A 242 16.84 -6.84 -16.63
C ALA A 242 16.87 -8.34 -16.29
N ALA A 243 16.78 -9.22 -17.29
CA ALA A 243 16.81 -10.67 -17.11
C ALA A 243 18.14 -11.16 -16.48
N SER A 244 19.28 -10.59 -16.91
CA SER A 244 20.60 -11.00 -16.37
C SER A 244 20.79 -10.67 -14.88
N GLN A 245 20.05 -9.70 -14.36
CA GLN A 245 20.14 -9.24 -12.98
C GLN A 245 19.06 -9.84 -12.07
N ALA A 246 18.06 -10.51 -12.66
CA ALA A 246 16.79 -10.84 -12.01
C ALA A 246 16.95 -11.75 -10.79
N ASP A 247 17.89 -12.69 -10.81
CA ASP A 247 18.08 -13.64 -9.69
C ASP A 247 18.71 -12.97 -8.46
N SER A 248 19.77 -12.19 -8.66
CA SER A 248 20.43 -11.45 -7.58
C SER A 248 19.49 -10.41 -6.99
N ILE A 249 18.79 -9.66 -7.83
CA ILE A 249 17.79 -8.67 -7.40
C ILE A 249 16.58 -9.33 -6.73
N GLY A 250 16.16 -10.49 -7.21
CA GLY A 250 15.13 -11.29 -6.56
C GLY A 250 15.50 -11.64 -5.13
N THR A 251 16.77 -11.95 -4.88
CA THR A 251 17.30 -12.19 -3.53
C THR A 251 17.27 -10.91 -2.67
N VAL A 252 17.66 -9.77 -3.23
CA VAL A 252 17.58 -8.47 -2.55
C VAL A 252 16.14 -8.15 -2.13
N ALA A 253 15.19 -8.32 -3.04
CA ALA A 253 13.78 -8.01 -2.82
C ALA A 253 13.19 -8.83 -1.67
N VAL A 254 13.40 -10.16 -1.67
CA VAL A 254 12.85 -11.05 -0.62
C VAL A 254 13.49 -10.79 0.74
N ASN A 255 14.80 -10.52 0.77
CA ASN A 255 15.50 -10.21 2.02
C ASN A 255 15.06 -8.85 2.59
N THR A 256 14.86 -7.85 1.73
CA THR A 256 14.38 -6.53 2.15
C THR A 256 12.94 -6.60 2.67
N ALA A 257 12.06 -7.34 1.96
CA ALA A 257 10.71 -7.60 2.45
C ALA A 257 10.73 -8.30 3.83
N ALA A 258 11.56 -9.34 4.00
CA ALA A 258 11.70 -10.03 5.28
C ALA A 258 12.23 -9.11 6.41
N ALA A 259 13.15 -8.20 6.09
CA ALA A 259 13.66 -7.21 7.05
C ALA A 259 12.56 -6.23 7.50
N ILE A 260 11.74 -5.73 6.56
CA ILE A 260 10.61 -4.83 6.88
C ILE A 260 9.60 -5.54 7.78
N LYS A 261 9.21 -6.78 7.43
CA LYS A 261 8.33 -7.61 8.26
C LYS A 261 8.88 -7.74 9.68
N THR A 262 10.16 -8.08 9.78
CA THR A 262 10.83 -8.25 11.09
C THR A 262 10.82 -6.94 11.88
N ALA A 263 11.06 -5.80 11.23
CA ALA A 263 11.04 -4.49 11.88
C ALA A 263 9.65 -4.12 12.42
N VAL A 264 8.61 -4.27 11.61
CA VAL A 264 7.23 -3.91 11.97
C VAL A 264 6.69 -4.82 13.08
N GLU A 265 7.07 -6.10 13.06
CA GLU A 265 6.56 -7.11 13.99
C GLU A 265 7.48 -7.36 15.20
N ALA A 266 8.65 -6.69 15.28
CA ALA A 266 9.65 -6.92 16.32
C ALA A 266 9.08 -6.79 17.74
N ASN A 267 8.16 -5.84 17.94
CA ASN A 267 7.47 -5.64 19.20
C ASN A 267 5.93 -5.68 19.02
N PRO A 268 5.26 -6.74 19.51
CA PRO A 268 3.79 -6.83 19.53
C PRO A 268 3.11 -5.66 20.26
N ASN A 269 3.80 -5.06 21.24
CA ASN A 269 3.31 -3.94 22.05
C ASN A 269 3.87 -2.58 21.62
N ALA A 270 4.53 -2.48 20.44
CA ALA A 270 5.13 -1.21 20.01
C ALA A 270 4.05 -0.13 19.89
N SER A 271 4.38 1.10 20.27
CA SER A 271 3.49 2.25 20.07
C SER A 271 3.23 2.48 18.57
N ALA A 272 2.19 3.23 18.23
CA ALA A 272 1.90 3.58 16.84
C ALA A 272 3.10 4.28 16.18
N ALA A 273 3.76 5.19 16.91
CA ALA A 273 4.94 5.90 16.40
C ALA A 273 6.10 4.93 16.09
N ASP A 274 6.36 3.97 16.97
CA ASP A 274 7.44 2.98 16.77
C ASP A 274 7.15 2.07 15.57
N THR A 275 5.91 1.59 15.44
CA THR A 275 5.51 0.77 14.28
C THR A 275 5.66 1.56 12.98
N LEU A 276 5.22 2.82 12.95
CA LEU A 276 5.32 3.67 11.76
C LEU A 276 6.78 4.02 11.42
N ASN A 277 7.63 4.27 12.42
CA ASN A 277 9.05 4.48 12.21
C ASN A 277 9.73 3.22 11.64
N ALA A 278 9.36 2.03 12.11
CA ALA A 278 9.87 0.77 11.57
C ALA A 278 9.46 0.57 10.11
N PHE A 279 8.19 0.82 9.80
CA PHE A 279 7.65 0.75 8.45
C PHE A 279 8.34 1.78 7.53
N ASN A 280 8.30 3.07 7.88
CA ASN A 280 8.88 4.16 7.08
C ASN A 280 10.38 3.96 6.88
N GLY A 281 11.12 3.59 7.93
CA GLY A 281 12.56 3.33 7.83
C GLY A 281 12.88 2.22 6.84
N GLY A 282 12.06 1.16 6.80
CA GLY A 282 12.15 0.11 5.81
C GLY A 282 11.91 0.60 4.37
N ILE A 283 10.88 1.41 4.17
CA ILE A 283 10.55 2.00 2.86
C ILE A 283 11.62 3.00 2.39
N ILE A 284 12.22 3.79 3.30
CA ILE A 284 13.36 4.67 2.98
C ILE A 284 14.53 3.85 2.43
N VAL A 285 14.87 2.73 3.09
CA VAL A 285 15.96 1.85 2.63
C VAL A 285 15.67 1.31 1.22
N VAL A 286 14.42 0.93 0.94
CA VAL A 286 13.97 0.50 -0.40
C VAL A 286 14.14 1.61 -1.44
N ASN A 287 13.57 2.80 -1.17
CA ASN A 287 13.48 3.90 -2.12
C ASN A 287 14.82 4.59 -2.40
N ASP A 288 15.74 4.58 -1.43
CA ASP A 288 17.04 5.22 -1.57
C ASP A 288 18.16 4.21 -1.82
N THR A 289 18.48 3.40 -0.81
CA THR A 289 19.73 2.64 -0.80
C THR A 289 19.64 1.46 -1.76
N VAL A 290 18.59 0.64 -1.63
CA VAL A 290 18.36 -0.51 -2.52
C VAL A 290 18.16 -0.05 -3.96
N ALA A 291 17.39 1.01 -4.19
CA ALA A 291 17.20 1.57 -5.53
C ALA A 291 18.53 2.05 -6.16
N ALA A 292 19.39 2.73 -5.41
CA ALA A 292 20.69 3.19 -5.88
C ALA A 292 21.66 2.03 -6.16
N ASP A 293 21.68 1.01 -5.30
CA ASP A 293 22.50 -0.19 -5.48
C ASP A 293 22.08 -0.96 -6.74
N ILE A 294 20.77 -1.14 -6.95
CA ILE A 294 20.21 -1.75 -8.16
C ILE A 294 20.61 -0.96 -9.40
N LYS A 295 20.41 0.37 -9.37
CA LYS A 295 20.75 1.22 -10.51
C LYS A 295 22.23 1.11 -10.86
N THR A 296 23.10 1.14 -9.86
CA THR A 296 24.56 0.99 -10.03
C THR A 296 24.92 -0.37 -10.62
N ALA A 297 24.33 -1.45 -10.10
CA ALA A 297 24.60 -2.79 -10.59
C ALA A 297 24.11 -3.00 -12.03
N VAL A 298 22.92 -2.46 -12.34
CA VAL A 298 22.36 -2.46 -13.69
C VAL A 298 23.28 -1.65 -14.62
N ASP A 299 23.64 -0.41 -14.28
CA ASP A 299 24.52 0.44 -15.11
C ASP A 299 25.89 -0.20 -15.38
N ASN A 300 26.47 -0.86 -14.38
CA ASN A 300 27.74 -1.57 -14.51
C ASN A 300 27.61 -2.97 -15.13
N ASN A 301 26.38 -3.43 -15.39
CA ASN A 301 26.08 -4.78 -15.90
C ASN A 301 26.70 -5.89 -15.03
N THR A 302 26.64 -5.73 -13.70
CA THR A 302 27.23 -6.66 -12.74
C THR A 302 26.19 -7.63 -12.19
N THR A 303 26.36 -8.93 -12.43
CA THR A 303 25.41 -9.96 -11.98
C THR A 303 25.35 -10.14 -10.46
N ALA A 304 26.30 -9.59 -9.70
CA ALA A 304 26.24 -9.52 -8.24
C ALA A 304 25.71 -8.15 -7.80
N VAL A 305 24.60 -8.15 -7.07
CA VAL A 305 24.08 -6.95 -6.38
C VAL A 305 24.39 -7.13 -4.89
N ASP A 306 25.43 -6.47 -4.40
CA ASP A 306 25.76 -6.46 -2.98
C ASP A 306 24.84 -5.48 -2.24
N SER A 307 23.65 -5.96 -1.88
CA SER A 307 22.70 -5.25 -1.00
C SER A 307 22.84 -5.67 0.46
N SER A 308 23.92 -6.39 0.83
CA SER A 308 24.07 -6.91 2.20
C SER A 308 24.14 -5.78 3.22
N ALA A 309 24.77 -4.65 2.86
CA ALA A 309 24.82 -3.44 3.67
C ALA A 309 23.45 -2.75 3.79
N SER A 310 22.62 -2.76 2.74
CA SER A 310 21.28 -2.15 2.74
C SER A 310 20.25 -3.00 3.49
N VAL A 311 20.28 -4.33 3.34
CA VAL A 311 19.50 -5.26 4.17
C VAL A 311 19.91 -5.15 5.65
N ALA A 312 21.22 -5.01 5.92
CA ALA A 312 21.72 -4.79 7.28
C ALA A 312 21.27 -3.43 7.86
N ALA A 313 21.17 -2.37 7.05
CA ALA A 313 20.66 -1.07 7.48
C ALA A 313 19.17 -1.14 7.87
N ALA A 314 18.32 -1.79 7.06
CA ALA A 314 16.92 -2.04 7.42
C ALA A 314 16.80 -2.87 8.71
N ALA A 315 17.64 -3.89 8.87
CA ALA A 315 17.70 -4.70 10.08
C ALA A 315 18.24 -3.92 11.31
N THR A 316 19.09 -2.92 11.10
CA THR A 316 19.63 -2.07 12.19
C THR A 316 18.56 -1.12 12.72
N THR A 317 17.76 -0.51 11.84
CA THR A 317 16.58 0.28 12.24
C THR A 317 15.58 -0.57 13.02
N ALA A 318 15.37 -1.83 12.61
CA ALA A 318 14.55 -2.79 13.36
C ALA A 318 15.12 -3.04 14.77
N ALA A 319 16.43 -3.19 14.90
CA ALA A 319 17.11 -3.46 16.16
C ALA A 319 17.08 -2.26 17.13
N SER A 320 17.22 -1.03 16.62
CA SER A 320 17.13 0.18 17.47
C SER A 320 15.73 0.37 18.04
N ILE A 321 14.69 0.17 17.23
CA ILE A 321 13.30 0.28 17.67
C ILE A 321 12.95 -0.80 18.70
N ALA A 322 13.43 -2.04 18.50
CA ALA A 322 13.25 -3.11 19.48
C ALA A 322 13.93 -2.80 20.82
N SER A 323 15.11 -2.15 20.80
CA SER A 323 15.83 -1.72 21.99
C SER A 323 15.08 -0.61 22.75
N ASP A 324 14.57 0.39 22.04
CA ASP A 324 13.82 1.51 22.63
C ASP A 324 12.49 1.05 23.23
N ALA A 325 11.79 0.15 22.53
CA ALA A 325 10.62 -0.54 23.04
C ALA A 325 10.90 -1.31 24.34
N ALA A 326 11.97 -2.11 24.38
CA ALA A 326 12.36 -2.83 25.58
C ALA A 326 12.72 -1.86 26.73
N ALA A 327 13.25 -0.68 26.42
CA ALA A 327 13.49 0.38 27.41
C ALA A 327 12.20 0.99 27.94
N ALA A 328 11.21 1.22 27.09
CA ALA A 328 9.90 1.71 27.48
C ALA A 328 9.13 0.70 28.36
N GLU A 329 9.17 -0.59 28.01
CA GLU A 329 8.57 -1.65 28.81
C GLU A 329 9.26 -1.81 30.18
N ARG A 330 10.60 -1.74 30.22
CA ARG A 330 11.37 -1.67 31.47
C ARG A 330 10.91 -0.53 32.35
N LYS A 331 10.89 0.68 31.78
CA LYS A 331 10.50 1.88 32.50
C LYS A 331 9.07 1.80 33.03
N ALA A 332 8.13 1.32 32.22
CA ALA A 332 6.74 1.12 32.65
C ALA A 332 6.61 0.08 33.77
N CYS A 333 7.44 -0.97 33.75
CA CYS A 333 7.49 -1.96 34.83
C CYS A 333 8.07 -1.38 36.14
N GLU A 334 9.16 -0.64 36.04
CA GLU A 334 9.79 0.06 37.17
C GLU A 334 8.84 1.10 37.79
N ASP A 335 8.16 1.90 36.95
CA ASP A 335 7.18 2.91 37.38
C ASP A 335 5.95 2.26 38.07
N ALA A 336 5.63 1.00 37.74
CA ALA A 336 4.60 0.20 38.42
C ALA A 336 5.10 -0.55 39.68
N GLY A 337 6.35 -0.31 40.09
CA GLY A 337 7.00 -0.93 41.24
C GLY A 337 7.39 -2.40 41.05
N GLY A 338 7.40 -2.88 39.81
CA GLY A 338 7.78 -4.24 39.46
C GLY A 338 9.27 -4.37 39.09
N THR A 339 9.72 -5.61 38.93
CA THR A 339 11.07 -5.95 38.45
C THR A 339 10.99 -6.55 37.05
N TYR A 340 11.71 -5.96 36.10
CA TYR A 340 11.78 -6.43 34.71
C TYR A 340 12.88 -7.48 34.53
N THR A 341 12.53 -8.60 33.89
CA THR A 341 13.49 -9.61 33.41
C THR A 341 13.63 -9.54 31.90
N PRO A 342 14.83 -9.24 31.35
CA PRO A 342 15.03 -9.17 29.91
C PRO A 342 14.79 -10.50 29.19
N GLY A 343 14.13 -10.44 28.02
CA GLY A 343 14.05 -11.57 27.08
C GLY A 343 12.77 -12.41 27.13
N THR A 344 11.74 -12.02 27.89
CA THR A 344 10.44 -12.72 27.89
C THR A 344 9.29 -11.70 27.83
N PRO A 345 8.54 -11.62 26.71
CA PRO A 345 7.45 -10.65 26.57
C PRO A 345 6.43 -10.75 27.71
N GLY A 346 6.08 -9.61 28.33
CA GLY A 346 4.99 -9.52 29.31
C GLY A 346 5.31 -9.89 30.77
N THR A 347 6.58 -10.06 31.17
CA THR A 347 6.95 -10.46 32.54
C THR A 347 7.42 -9.29 33.42
N CYS A 348 6.50 -8.43 33.84
CA CYS A 348 6.75 -7.54 34.98
C CYS A 348 6.32 -8.26 36.27
N ALA A 349 7.25 -8.77 37.05
CA ALA A 349 6.95 -9.43 38.31
C ALA A 349 6.71 -8.40 39.42
N ASN A 350 5.76 -8.67 40.32
CA ASN A 350 5.43 -7.83 41.50
C ASN A 350 4.93 -6.40 41.20
N ALA A 351 4.41 -6.12 40.00
CA ALA A 351 3.74 -4.85 39.73
C ALA A 351 2.55 -4.66 40.69
N THR A 352 2.52 -3.53 41.41
CA THR A 352 1.46 -3.22 42.39
C THR A 352 0.28 -2.47 41.78
N ALA A 353 0.38 -2.12 40.49
CA ALA A 353 -0.64 -1.45 39.69
C ALA A 353 -0.70 -2.06 38.26
N PRO A 354 -1.84 -1.96 37.55
CA PRO A 354 -1.91 -2.37 36.14
C PRO A 354 -0.92 -1.55 35.29
N ILE A 355 -0.11 -2.27 34.51
CA ILE A 355 0.90 -1.67 33.63
C ILE A 355 0.18 -0.89 32.53
N LYS A 356 0.40 0.42 32.49
CA LYS A 356 -0.08 1.27 31.40
C LYS A 356 1.14 1.69 30.59
N LEU A 357 1.28 1.13 29.39
CA LEU A 357 2.35 1.53 28.47
C LEU A 357 2.19 3.03 28.14
N PRO A 358 3.29 3.79 28.02
CA PRO A 358 3.20 5.21 27.72
C PRO A 358 2.60 5.39 26.32
N THR A 359 1.46 6.09 26.24
CA THR A 359 0.92 6.58 24.99
C THR A 359 1.82 7.71 24.48
N GLY A 360 2.65 7.43 23.47
CA GLY A 360 3.32 8.41 22.63
C GLY A 360 4.46 9.18 23.30
N ALA A 361 5.69 8.79 23.00
CA ALA A 361 6.82 9.70 23.13
C ALA A 361 6.69 10.78 22.03
N THR A 362 6.44 12.01 22.45
CA THR A 362 6.63 13.23 21.68
C THR A 362 8.07 13.29 21.16
N GLY A 363 8.26 13.27 19.84
CA GLY A 363 9.61 13.27 19.27
C GLY A 363 9.69 13.37 17.75
N LEU A 364 8.84 14.18 17.11
CA LEU A 364 9.14 14.71 15.77
C LEU A 364 9.24 16.23 15.89
N ASN A 365 10.46 16.70 16.18
CA ASN A 365 10.91 18.05 15.88
C ASN A 365 12.40 17.92 15.56
N GLY A 366 12.73 18.07 14.28
CA GLY A 366 14.08 17.97 13.73
C GLY A 366 14.03 17.63 12.25
#